data_AF-A0A544TA73-F1
#
_entry.id   AF-A0A544TA73-F1
#
_cell.length_a   1.000
_cell.length_b   1.000
_cell.length_c   1.000
_cell.angle_alpha   90.00
_cell.angle_beta   90.00
_cell.angle_gamma   90.00
#
_symmetry.space_group_name_H-M   'P 1'
#
loop_
_entity.id
_entity.type
_entity.pdbx_description
1 polymer ?
#
loop_
_entity_poly.entity_id
_entity_poly.type
_entity_poly.pdbx_seq_one_letter_code
_entity_poly.pdbx_strand_id
1 'polypeptide(L)'
;MPETVVIKVESCAGWEGLRRERLLITGSEVMDVGPLSECPEDAILERDLVGPIYFVHLFERIIKDHNGKKVKFEYEEVEDFD
;
A
#
# COMPACT_ATOMS: atom_id res chain seq x y z
N MET A 1 16.99 14.53 -2.27
CA MET A 1 16.16 13.42 -1.71
C MET A 1 15.20 14.01 -0.69
N PRO A 2 13.92 13.62 -0.68
CA PRO A 2 12.93 14.20 0.23
C PRO A 2 13.26 13.91 1.71
N GLU A 3 12.96 14.88 2.58
CA GLU A 3 13.09 14.81 4.05
C GLU A 3 12.03 13.90 4.71
N THR A 4 10.88 13.74 4.04
CA THR A 4 9.75 12.95 4.52
C THR A 4 9.44 11.83 3.53
N VAL A 5 9.30 10.61 4.04
CA VAL A 5 8.81 9.45 3.31
C VAL A 5 7.30 9.45 3.40
N VAL A 6 6.61 9.52 2.26
CA VAL A 6 5.16 9.40 2.21
C VAL A 6 4.82 7.96 1.86
N ILE A 7 4.09 7.30 2.74
CA ILE A 7 3.48 5.99 2.51
C ILE A 7 2.00 6.26 2.27
N LYS A 8 1.55 6.06 1.04
CA LYS A 8 0.16 6.32 0.64
C LYS A 8 -0.52 5.01 0.27
N VAL A 9 -1.73 4.81 0.78
CA VAL A 9 -2.66 3.79 0.29
C VAL A 9 -3.69 4.48 -0.60
N GLU A 10 -3.78 4.05 -1.85
CA GLU A 10 -4.83 4.48 -2.78
C GLU A 10 -5.87 3.37 -2.90
N SER A 11 -7.13 3.74 -2.82
CA SER A 11 -8.26 2.82 -2.92
C SER A 11 -9.21 3.24 -4.03
N CYS A 12 -9.61 2.30 -4.88
CA CYS A 12 -10.59 2.53 -5.95
C CYS A 12 -11.51 1.32 -6.14
N ALA A 13 -12.55 1.51 -6.98
CA ALA A 13 -13.33 0.40 -7.51
C ALA A 13 -12.71 -0.09 -8.82
N GLY A 14 -12.33 -1.37 -8.87
CA GLY A 14 -11.85 -2.00 -10.09
C GLY A 14 -12.96 -2.18 -11.14
N TRP A 15 -12.56 -2.49 -12.38
CA TRP A 15 -13.47 -2.75 -13.52
C TRP A 15 -14.51 -3.86 -13.25
N GLU A 16 -14.21 -4.75 -12.31
CA GLU A 16 -15.06 -5.84 -11.82
C GLU A 16 -16.03 -5.42 -10.70
N GLY A 17 -16.06 -4.14 -10.33
CA GLY A 17 -16.91 -3.59 -9.26
C GLY A 17 -16.43 -3.90 -7.84
N LEU A 18 -15.18 -4.35 -7.69
CA LEU A 18 -14.58 -4.74 -6.41
C LEU A 18 -13.57 -3.71 -5.96
N ARG A 19 -13.43 -3.56 -4.63
CA ARG A 19 -12.40 -2.69 -4.04
C ARG A 19 -11.02 -3.22 -4.43
N ARG A 20 -10.14 -2.31 -4.84
CA ARG A 20 -8.72 -2.53 -5.07
C ARG A 20 -7.92 -1.51 -4.27
N GLU A 21 -6.75 -1.92 -3.82
CA GLU A 21 -5.85 -1.03 -3.07
C GLU A 21 -4.42 -1.17 -3.59
N ARG A 22 -3.73 -0.05 -3.74
CA ARG A 22 -2.29 -0.02 -4.03
C ARG A 22 -1.53 0.77 -2.98
N LEU A 23 -0.33 0.29 -2.65
CA LEU A 23 0.59 0.96 -1.73
C LEU A 23 1.69 1.67 -2.52
N LEU A 24 1.84 2.96 -2.26
CA LEU A 24 2.84 3.83 -2.84
C LEU A 24 3.81 4.29 -1.75
N ILE A 25 5.11 4.15 -2.01
CA ILE A 25 6.15 4.72 -1.15
C ILE A 25 6.88 5.78 -1.96
N THR A 26 6.76 7.04 -1.53
CA THR A 26 7.35 8.20 -2.22
C THR A 26 6.95 8.29 -3.70
N GLY A 27 5.72 7.87 -4.02
CA GLY A 27 5.19 7.86 -5.40
C GLY A 27 5.66 6.68 -6.26
N SER A 28 6.46 5.76 -5.72
CA SER A 28 6.77 4.49 -6.38
C SER A 28 5.82 3.41 -5.88
N GLU A 29 5.13 2.77 -6.80
CA GLU A 29 4.32 1.59 -6.50
C GLU A 29 5.21 0.46 -5.99
N VAL A 30 4.83 -0.09 -4.86
CA VAL A 30 5.56 -1.18 -4.20
C VAL A 30 4.68 -2.38 -3.93
N MET A 31 3.36 -2.23 -4.05
CA MET A 31 2.39 -3.29 -3.85
C MET A 31 1.09 -2.95 -4.55
N ASP A 32 0.58 -3.89 -5.35
CA ASP A 32 -0.76 -3.87 -5.94
C ASP A 32 -1.51 -5.08 -5.41
N VAL A 33 -2.73 -4.88 -4.93
CA VAL A 33 -3.56 -5.95 -4.43
C VAL A 33 -4.87 -5.99 -5.22
N GLY A 34 -4.96 -7.01 -6.07
CA GLY A 34 -6.11 -7.32 -6.90
C GLY A 34 -7.33 -7.82 -6.11
N PRO A 35 -8.48 -7.98 -6.80
CA PRO A 35 -9.83 -7.79 -6.27
C PRO A 35 -10.08 -8.44 -4.91
N LEU A 36 -10.54 -7.62 -3.97
CA LEU A 36 -10.89 -8.06 -2.62
C LEU A 36 -12.19 -8.91 -2.56
N SER A 37 -12.68 -9.47 -3.67
CA SER A 37 -13.92 -10.28 -3.71
C SER A 37 -13.92 -11.49 -2.81
N GLU A 38 -12.75 -12.09 -2.59
CA GLU A 38 -12.62 -13.31 -1.79
C GLU A 38 -12.19 -13.01 -0.35
N CYS A 39 -12.05 -11.72 -0.03
CA CYS A 39 -11.59 -11.26 1.26
C CYS A 39 -12.79 -10.85 2.14
N PRO A 40 -12.82 -11.27 3.42
CA PRO A 40 -13.88 -10.83 4.34
C PRO A 40 -13.87 -9.30 4.47
N GLU A 41 -15.01 -8.68 4.84
CA GLU A 41 -15.15 -7.21 4.93
C GLU A 41 -14.09 -6.53 5.83
N ASP A 42 -13.44 -7.29 6.72
CA ASP A 42 -12.36 -6.85 7.61
C ASP A 42 -10.95 -7.18 7.07
N ALA A 43 -10.82 -7.59 5.81
CA ALA A 43 -9.54 -7.96 5.24
C ALA A 43 -8.60 -6.75 5.19
N ILE A 44 -7.47 -6.89 5.86
CA ILE A 44 -6.44 -5.85 5.97
C ILE A 44 -5.18 -6.31 5.24
N LEU A 45 -4.59 -5.39 4.47
CA LEU A 45 -3.36 -5.54 3.67
C LEU A 45 -2.27 -6.39 4.37
N GLU A 46 -2.04 -6.18 5.66
CA GLU A 46 -1.02 -6.87 6.47
C GLU A 46 -1.30 -8.36 6.75
N ARG A 47 -2.57 -8.80 6.75
CA ARG A 47 -2.97 -10.13 7.26
C ARG A 47 -3.53 -11.03 6.16
N ASP A 48 -4.42 -10.48 5.34
CA ASP A 48 -5.34 -11.31 4.54
C ASP A 48 -4.95 -11.40 3.06
N LEU A 49 -4.11 -10.46 2.60
CA LEU A 49 -3.82 -10.28 1.18
C LEU A 49 -2.34 -10.43 0.85
N VAL A 50 -1.48 -10.07 1.81
CA VAL A 50 -0.04 -10.03 1.62
C VAL A 50 0.58 -10.79 2.78
N GLY A 51 1.33 -11.86 2.46
CA GLY A 51 1.94 -12.69 3.48
C GLY A 51 2.86 -11.86 4.40
N PRO A 52 2.93 -12.16 5.72
CA PRO A 52 3.73 -11.39 6.68
C PRO A 52 5.19 -11.19 6.28
N ILE A 53 5.76 -12.13 5.53
CA ILE A 53 7.14 -12.07 5.02
C ILE A 53 7.37 -10.91 4.03
N TYR A 54 6.39 -10.61 3.16
CA TYR A 54 6.48 -9.50 2.22
C TYR A 54 6.45 -8.16 2.95
N PHE A 55 5.63 -8.08 4.00
CA PHE A 55 5.56 -6.91 4.87
C PHE A 55 6.88 -6.66 5.62
N VAL A 56 7.49 -7.73 6.17
CA VAL A 56 8.81 -7.64 6.82
C VAL A 56 9.87 -7.13 5.82
N HIS A 57 9.92 -7.69 4.62
CA HIS A 57 10.86 -7.25 3.60
C HIS A 57 10.63 -5.79 3.17
N LEU A 58 9.37 -5.38 3.03
CA LEU A 58 9.02 -3.99 2.72
C LEU A 58 9.50 -3.04 3.82
N PHE A 59 9.22 -3.35 5.10
CA PHE A 59 9.67 -2.55 6.23
C PHE A 59 11.18 -2.49 6.35
N GLU A 60 11.89 -3.60 6.16
CA GLU A 60 13.37 -3.60 6.14
C GLU A 60 13.92 -2.69 5.05
N ARG A 61 13.30 -2.69 3.85
CA ARG A 61 13.69 -1.83 2.73
C ARG A 61 13.45 -0.36 3.07
N ILE A 62 12.27 -0.02 3.59
CA ILE A 62 11.92 1.33 4.06
C ILE A 62 12.95 1.81 5.09
N ILE A 63 13.26 1.00 6.10
CA ILE A 63 14.19 1.38 7.17
C ILE A 63 15.60 1.62 6.61
N LYS A 64 16.10 0.73 5.74
CA LYS A 64 17.42 0.85 5.11
C LYS A 64 17.51 2.05 4.17
N ASP A 65 16.51 2.22 3.31
CA ASP A 65 16.50 3.25 2.27
C ASP A 65 16.23 4.66 2.84
N HIS A 66 15.62 4.74 4.02
CA HIS A 66 15.15 6.01 4.58
C HIS A 66 15.84 6.46 5.87
N ASN A 67 16.70 5.65 6.50
CA ASN A 67 17.72 6.04 7.48
C ASN A 67 17.30 7.13 8.51
N GLY A 68 16.15 6.96 9.17
CA GLY A 68 15.67 7.88 10.22
C GLY A 68 14.91 9.12 9.73
N LYS A 69 14.52 9.18 8.45
CA LYS A 69 13.62 10.22 7.93
C LYS A 69 12.24 10.16 8.57
N LYS A 70 11.55 11.31 8.58
CA LYS A 70 10.16 11.37 9.04
C LYS A 70 9.28 10.58 8.08
N VAL A 71 8.33 9.82 8.62
CA VAL A 71 7.36 9.06 7.84
C VAL A 71 5.99 9.73 7.98
N LYS A 72 5.28 9.89 6.85
CA LYS A 72 3.90 10.36 6.80
C LYS A 72 3.06 9.27 6.15
N PHE A 73 1.93 8.95 6.79
CA PHE A 73 0.93 8.03 6.25
C PHE A 73 -0.22 8.83 5.64
N GLU A 74 -0.65 8.42 4.45
CA GLU A 74 -1.77 9.02 3.73
C GLU A 74 -2.71 7.92 3.22
N TYR A 75 -4.00 8.22 3.21
CA TYR A 75 -5.03 7.40 2.60
C TYR A 75 -5.82 8.28 1.65
N GLU A 76 -6.07 7.78 0.44
CA GLU A 76 -6.77 8.52 -0.62
C GLU A 76 -7.70 7.58 -1.39
N GLU A 77 -8.96 8.01 -1.56
CA GLU A 77 -9.87 7.37 -2.50
C GLU A 77 -9.70 8.01 -3.87
N VAL A 78 -9.41 7.19 -4.89
CA VAL A 78 -9.16 7.63 -6.26
C VAL A 78 -10.20 7.04 -7.20
N GLU A 79 -10.49 7.74 -8.31
CA GLU A 79 -11.47 7.27 -9.30
C GLU A 79 -10.98 6.02 -10.05
N ASP A 80 -9.69 5.96 -10.37
CA ASP A 80 -9.00 4.82 -10.96
C ASP A 80 -7.50 4.88 -10.60
N PHE A 81 -6.77 3.80 -10.83
CA PHE A 81 -5.31 3.79 -10.72
C PHE A 81 -4.69 4.32 -12.01
N ASP A 82 -4.00 5.46 -11.91
CA ASP A 82 -3.13 6.00 -12.99
C ASP A 82 -2.03 5.03 -13.42
#